data_AF-A0A2N3VYD0-F1
#
_entry.id   AF-A0A2N3VYD0-F1
#
_cell.length_a   1.000
_cell.length_b   1.000
_cell.length_c   1.000
_cell.angle_alpha   90.00
_cell.angle_beta   90.00
_cell.angle_gamma   90.00
#
_symmetry.space_group_name_H-M   'P 1'
#
loop_
_entity.id
_entity.type
_entity.pdbx_description
1 polymer ?
#
loop_
_entity_poly.entity_id
_entity_poly.type
_entity_poly.pdbx_seq_one_letter_code
_entity_poly.pdbx_strand_id
1 'polypeptide(L)'
;MSETTATVPRWHAAGDWFDTCKCDVPCPCSFAQLPTHGDCDGILAWHIREGRYGDVGLDGLNVLMLASFVGNIWAEHTDTYAAVFVDERADEPQREALQMIFGGQAGGWPAEMVTMMAGEMRGMEFAPIEIEVADDLASWRAVVPGRVEASAAALTGPTTPEGARVQSTNLPGAETGPGQVATWGRSTVDRADAHGFLWSREGRSSKHITFDWTGPD
;
A
#
# COMPACT_ATOMS: atom_id res chain seq x y z
N MET A 1 -29.90 25.96 9.80
CA MET A 1 -28.85 25.13 10.46
C MET A 1 -27.70 25.10 9.46
N SER A 2 -26.62 25.83 9.74
CA SER A 2 -25.49 25.94 8.82
C SER A 2 -24.66 24.67 8.94
N GLU A 3 -24.73 23.79 7.94
CA GLU A 3 -23.71 22.76 7.74
C GLU A 3 -22.38 23.49 7.59
N THR A 4 -21.53 23.37 8.59
CA THR A 4 -20.13 23.79 8.47
C THR A 4 -19.48 22.66 7.69
N THR A 5 -19.32 22.82 6.38
CA THR A 5 -18.43 21.95 5.61
C THR A 5 -17.05 22.11 6.27
N ALA A 6 -16.64 21.14 7.09
CA ALA A 6 -15.34 21.18 7.72
C ALA A 6 -14.29 21.18 6.59
N THR A 7 -13.56 22.28 6.44
CA THR A 7 -12.51 22.40 5.44
C THR A 7 -11.43 21.37 5.76
N VAL A 8 -11.04 20.55 4.78
CA VAL A 8 -9.89 19.63 4.92
C VAL A 8 -8.65 20.46 5.27
N PRO A 9 -8.00 20.25 6.42
CA PRO A 9 -6.77 20.95 6.78
C PRO A 9 -5.63 20.53 5.86
N ARG A 10 -4.57 21.34 5.80
CA ARG A 10 -3.32 20.90 5.15
C ARG A 10 -2.78 19.68 5.87
N TRP A 11 -2.30 18.73 5.08
CA TRP A 11 -1.76 17.48 5.60
C TRP A 11 -0.56 17.04 4.77
N HIS A 12 0.25 16.21 5.41
CA HIS A 12 1.43 15.58 4.83
C HIS A 12 1.56 14.18 5.41
N ALA A 13 1.96 13.22 4.58
CA ALA A 13 2.30 11.88 5.04
C ALA A 13 3.41 11.33 4.16
N ALA A 14 4.53 10.95 4.77
CA ALA A 14 5.68 10.35 4.11
C ALA A 14 6.12 9.08 4.85
N GLY A 15 6.55 8.08 4.08
CA GLY A 15 6.82 6.79 4.68
C GLY A 15 7.26 5.71 3.72
N ASP A 16 7.11 4.48 4.20
CA ASP A 16 7.40 3.25 3.47
C ASP A 16 6.12 2.62 2.98
N TRP A 17 6.15 2.12 1.76
CA TRP A 17 5.12 1.28 1.21
C TRP A 17 5.74 0.03 0.61
N PHE A 18 5.07 -1.11 0.76
CA PHE A 18 5.39 -2.28 -0.03
C PHE A 18 4.15 -3.13 -0.28
N ASP A 19 4.29 -4.04 -1.23
CA ASP A 19 3.27 -5.04 -1.52
C ASP A 19 3.79 -6.48 -1.45
N THR A 20 2.86 -7.42 -1.33
CA THR A 20 3.04 -8.80 -1.83
C THR A 20 1.87 -9.12 -2.74
N CYS A 21 2.18 -9.54 -3.97
CA CYS A 21 1.20 -9.65 -5.06
C CYS A 21 1.19 -11.05 -5.66
N LYS A 22 0.07 -11.43 -6.30
CA LYS A 22 -0.11 -12.68 -7.04
C LYS A 22 0.85 -12.87 -8.22
N CYS A 23 1.29 -11.77 -8.83
CA CYS A 23 2.04 -11.77 -10.08
C CYS A 23 3.41 -12.44 -9.99
N ASP A 24 3.92 -12.87 -11.13
CA ASP A 24 5.33 -13.22 -11.27
C ASP A 24 6.21 -11.96 -11.12
N VAL A 25 7.47 -12.16 -10.76
CA VAL A 25 8.44 -11.08 -10.55
C VAL A 25 9.02 -10.59 -11.89
N PRO A 26 9.11 -9.27 -12.15
CA PRO A 26 8.44 -8.19 -11.42
C PRO A 26 6.96 -8.06 -11.82
N CYS A 27 6.13 -7.56 -10.90
CA CYS A 27 4.72 -7.33 -11.16
C CYS A 27 4.52 -6.39 -12.36
N PRO A 28 3.81 -6.82 -13.43
CA PRO A 28 3.60 -5.98 -14.61
C PRO A 28 2.83 -4.68 -14.34
N CYS A 29 2.02 -4.62 -13.28
CA CYS A 29 1.27 -3.41 -12.90
C CYS A 29 2.20 -2.21 -12.68
N SER A 30 3.42 -2.44 -12.20
CA SER A 30 4.40 -1.35 -12.01
C SER A 30 4.89 -0.72 -13.32
N PHE A 31 4.60 -1.36 -14.45
CA PHE A 31 4.88 -0.87 -15.81
C PHE A 31 3.59 -0.49 -16.55
N ALA A 32 2.51 -0.23 -15.81
CA ALA A 32 1.18 0.05 -16.32
C ALA A 32 0.60 -1.06 -17.24
N GLN A 33 1.04 -2.30 -17.05
CA GLN A 33 0.59 -3.47 -17.84
C GLN A 33 -0.37 -4.36 -17.05
N LEU A 34 -1.06 -5.24 -17.78
CA LEU A 34 -1.96 -6.26 -17.24
C LEU A 34 -1.23 -7.19 -16.25
N PRO A 35 -1.84 -7.55 -15.10
CA PRO A 35 -1.30 -8.56 -14.20
C PRO A 35 -0.94 -9.86 -14.91
N THR A 36 0.05 -10.60 -14.40
CA THR A 36 0.55 -11.85 -15.00
C THR A 36 -0.55 -12.84 -15.37
N HIS A 37 -1.60 -12.92 -14.55
CA HIS A 37 -2.69 -13.87 -14.70
C HIS A 37 -4.00 -13.24 -15.21
N GLY A 38 -3.98 -11.96 -15.58
CA GLY A 38 -5.16 -11.20 -15.98
C GLY A 38 -5.97 -10.64 -14.81
N ASP A 39 -5.67 -11.06 -13.58
CA ASP A 39 -6.25 -10.59 -12.33
C ASP A 39 -5.17 -10.37 -11.26
N CYS A 40 -5.53 -9.64 -10.22
CA CYS A 40 -4.64 -9.30 -9.11
C CYS A 40 -5.31 -9.63 -7.78
N ASP A 41 -4.49 -10.13 -6.86
CA ASP A 41 -4.73 -10.13 -5.42
C ASP A 41 -3.47 -9.56 -4.79
N GLY A 42 -3.59 -8.58 -3.89
CA GLY A 42 -2.46 -7.90 -3.28
C GLY A 42 -2.68 -7.59 -1.80
N ILE A 43 -1.60 -7.67 -1.04
CA ILE A 43 -1.47 -7.05 0.27
C ILE A 43 -0.64 -5.79 0.08
N LEU A 44 -1.16 -4.64 0.47
CA LEU A 44 -0.48 -3.35 0.39
C LEU A 44 -0.31 -2.80 1.80
N ALA A 45 0.91 -2.45 2.19
CA ALA A 45 1.23 -2.02 3.54
C ALA A 45 1.90 -0.64 3.51
N TRP A 46 1.38 0.29 4.32
CA TRP A 46 1.92 1.63 4.51
C TRP A 46 2.37 1.80 5.95
N HIS A 47 3.63 2.22 6.12
CA HIS A 47 4.16 2.69 7.39
C HIS A 47 4.45 4.19 7.28
N ILE A 48 3.76 5.01 8.07
CA ILE A 48 3.96 6.46 8.10
C ILE A 48 5.17 6.75 8.99
N ARG A 49 6.27 7.22 8.38
CA ARG A 49 7.45 7.65 9.15
C ARG A 49 7.27 9.05 9.73
N GLU A 50 6.72 9.95 8.91
CA GLU A 50 6.41 11.33 9.28
C GLU A 50 5.06 11.69 8.68
N GLY A 51 4.14 12.21 9.49
CA GLY A 51 2.84 12.61 8.98
C GLY A 51 2.02 13.47 9.95
N ARG A 52 1.18 14.31 9.37
CA ARG A 52 0.26 15.18 10.09
C ARG A 52 -0.99 15.48 9.28
N TYR A 53 -2.12 15.64 9.97
CA TYR A 53 -3.38 16.14 9.42
C TYR A 53 -3.84 17.34 10.26
N GLY A 54 -3.57 18.55 9.77
CA GLY A 54 -3.65 19.74 10.62
C GLY A 54 -2.69 19.63 11.82
N ASP A 55 -3.26 19.57 13.02
CA ASP A 55 -2.51 19.41 14.29
C ASP A 55 -2.46 17.95 14.80
N VAL A 56 -3.09 17.01 14.09
CA VAL A 56 -3.09 15.58 14.45
C VAL A 56 -1.82 14.93 13.89
N GLY A 57 -0.95 14.40 14.74
CA GLY A 57 0.25 13.66 14.33
C GLY A 57 -0.06 12.22 13.94
N LEU A 58 0.60 11.72 12.90
CA LEU A 58 0.37 10.38 12.32
C LEU A 58 1.64 9.49 12.33
N ASP A 59 2.73 9.99 12.90
CA ASP A 59 4.03 9.31 12.93
C ASP A 59 3.93 7.90 13.53
N GLY A 60 4.56 6.94 12.87
CA GLY A 60 4.66 5.56 13.31
C GLY A 60 3.39 4.73 13.15
N LEU A 61 2.29 5.31 12.65
CA LEU A 61 1.04 4.58 12.38
C LEU A 61 1.11 3.80 11.08
N ASN A 62 0.35 2.70 11.03
CA ASN A 62 0.30 1.78 9.92
C ASN A 62 -1.09 1.72 9.28
N VAL A 63 -1.13 1.45 7.98
CA VAL A 63 -2.35 1.09 7.25
C VAL A 63 -2.02 -0.12 6.39
N LEU A 64 -2.94 -1.08 6.31
CA LEU A 64 -2.82 -2.24 5.44
C LEU A 64 -4.09 -2.43 4.65
N MET A 65 -3.96 -2.77 3.36
CA MET A 65 -5.09 -3.04 2.49
C MET A 65 -4.93 -4.41 1.83
N LEU A 66 -6.02 -5.16 1.81
CA LEU A 66 -6.22 -6.28 0.88
C LEU A 66 -6.97 -5.74 -0.33
N ALA A 67 -6.48 -6.04 -1.52
CA ALA A 67 -7.13 -5.62 -2.76
C ALA A 67 -7.16 -6.75 -3.78
N SER A 68 -8.24 -6.80 -4.57
CA SER A 68 -8.32 -7.67 -5.76
C SER A 68 -9.02 -6.95 -6.91
N PHE A 69 -8.66 -7.29 -8.14
CA PHE A 69 -9.34 -6.80 -9.35
C PHE A 69 -9.08 -7.72 -10.55
N VAL A 70 -9.89 -7.59 -11.60
CA VAL A 70 -9.68 -8.23 -12.92
C VAL A 70 -9.37 -7.16 -13.96
N GLY A 71 -8.36 -7.36 -14.79
CA GLY A 71 -7.96 -6.39 -15.82
C GLY A 71 -6.74 -5.55 -15.42
N ASN A 72 -6.59 -4.36 -16.02
CA ASN A 72 -5.45 -3.48 -15.78
C ASN A 72 -5.88 -2.29 -14.92
N ILE A 73 -5.33 -2.19 -13.71
CA ILE A 73 -5.68 -1.12 -12.76
C ILE A 73 -5.43 0.29 -13.31
N TRP A 74 -4.48 0.46 -14.23
CA TRP A 74 -4.15 1.73 -14.87
C TRP A 74 -4.97 2.03 -16.14
N ALA A 75 -5.84 1.09 -16.51
CA ALA A 75 -6.73 1.19 -17.68
C ALA A 75 -8.08 0.54 -17.33
N GLU A 76 -8.63 -0.27 -18.23
CA GLU A 76 -9.90 -0.97 -17.99
C GLU A 76 -9.71 -2.14 -17.02
N HIS A 77 -10.53 -2.14 -15.97
CA HIS A 77 -10.61 -3.21 -14.97
C HIS A 77 -12.02 -3.31 -14.41
N THR A 78 -12.34 -4.44 -13.80
CA THR A 78 -13.63 -4.76 -13.19
C THR A 78 -13.42 -5.55 -11.91
N ASP A 79 -14.52 -5.80 -11.18
CA ASP A 79 -14.53 -6.68 -10.02
C ASP A 79 -13.51 -6.26 -8.96
N THR A 80 -13.37 -4.95 -8.76
CA THR A 80 -12.44 -4.39 -7.77
C THR A 80 -13.04 -4.44 -6.38
N TYR A 81 -12.28 -5.03 -5.45
CA TYR A 81 -12.66 -5.13 -4.05
C TYR A 81 -11.49 -4.72 -3.15
N ALA A 82 -11.79 -4.11 -2.02
CA ALA A 82 -10.80 -3.77 -1.02
C ALA A 82 -11.28 -4.05 0.42
N ALA A 83 -10.36 -4.37 1.32
CA ALA A 83 -10.57 -4.31 2.76
C ALA A 83 -9.37 -3.64 3.42
N VAL A 84 -9.62 -2.80 4.42
CA VAL A 84 -8.59 -1.97 5.05
C VAL A 84 -8.48 -2.27 6.54
N PHE A 85 -7.24 -2.37 7.01
CA PHE A 85 -6.90 -2.39 8.42
C PHE A 85 -6.23 -1.07 8.77
N VAL A 86 -6.71 -0.44 9.84
CA VAL A 86 -6.10 0.75 10.42
C VAL A 86 -5.47 0.37 11.75
N ASP A 87 -4.29 0.92 12.04
CA ASP A 87 -3.55 0.63 13.27
C ASP A 87 -4.39 0.90 14.52
N GLU A 88 -4.56 -0.09 15.39
CA GLU A 88 -5.32 0.06 16.63
C GLU A 88 -4.72 1.08 17.60
N ARG A 89 -3.41 1.37 17.47
CA ARG A 89 -2.70 2.38 18.25
C ARG A 89 -3.18 3.80 17.96
N ALA A 90 -3.82 4.03 16.81
CA ALA A 90 -4.40 5.31 16.48
C ALA A 90 -5.53 5.66 17.47
N ASP A 91 -5.53 6.87 18.00
CA ASP A 91 -6.66 7.43 18.74
C ASP A 91 -7.77 7.92 17.79
N GLU A 92 -8.88 8.41 18.34
CA GLU A 92 -10.05 8.81 17.54
C GLU A 92 -9.73 9.91 16.49
N PRO A 93 -9.07 11.03 16.84
CA PRO A 93 -8.61 12.01 15.84
C PRO A 93 -7.70 11.42 14.76
N GLN A 94 -6.75 10.55 15.14
CA GLN A 94 -5.86 9.89 14.18
C GLN A 94 -6.61 8.95 13.25
N ARG A 95 -7.59 8.19 13.76
CA ARG A 95 -8.43 7.31 12.95
C ARG A 95 -9.25 8.08 11.94
N GLU A 96 -9.81 9.23 12.32
CA GLU A 96 -10.53 10.11 11.40
C GLU A 96 -9.59 10.65 10.31
N ALA A 97 -8.41 11.13 10.70
CA ALA A 97 -7.40 11.61 9.76
C ALA A 97 -6.94 10.53 8.77
N LEU A 98 -6.65 9.31 9.24
CA LEU A 98 -6.27 8.18 8.39
C LEU A 98 -7.40 7.79 7.43
N GLN A 99 -8.66 7.76 7.90
CA GLN A 99 -9.81 7.51 7.02
C GLN A 99 -9.97 8.60 5.96
N MET A 100 -9.80 9.88 6.33
CA MET A 100 -9.86 11.00 5.38
C MET A 100 -8.76 10.91 4.31
N ILE A 101 -7.52 10.58 4.70
CA ILE A 101 -6.39 10.47 3.76
C ILE A 101 -6.54 9.22 2.89
N PHE A 102 -6.59 8.03 3.49
CA PHE A 102 -6.58 6.77 2.73
C PHE A 102 -7.91 6.47 2.04
N GLY A 103 -9.02 7.08 2.47
CA GLY A 103 -10.29 7.07 1.77
C GLY A 103 -10.40 8.09 0.63
N GLY A 104 -9.37 8.95 0.45
CA GLY A 104 -9.29 9.92 -0.63
C GLY A 104 -10.07 11.22 -0.41
N GLN A 105 -10.82 11.36 0.69
CA GLN A 105 -11.58 12.58 0.99
C GLN A 105 -10.68 13.78 1.33
N ALA A 106 -9.42 13.53 1.71
CA ALA A 106 -8.45 14.57 1.99
C ALA A 106 -7.74 15.13 0.75
N GLY A 107 -8.00 14.60 -0.46
CA GLY A 107 -7.31 15.02 -1.69
C GLY A 107 -5.95 14.34 -1.90
N GLY A 108 -5.09 14.96 -2.72
CA GLY A 108 -3.76 14.46 -3.05
C GLY A 108 -3.75 13.12 -3.80
N TRP A 109 -2.59 12.47 -3.86
CA TRP A 109 -2.43 11.17 -4.52
C TRP A 109 -3.39 10.06 -4.01
N PRO A 110 -3.69 9.95 -2.71
CA PRO A 110 -4.68 8.98 -2.24
C PRO A 110 -6.07 9.12 -2.88
N ALA A 111 -6.51 10.35 -3.19
CA ALA A 111 -7.77 10.58 -3.89
C ALA A 111 -7.75 10.04 -5.32
N GLU A 112 -6.63 10.22 -6.03
CA GLU A 112 -6.42 9.64 -7.36
C GLU A 112 -6.40 8.11 -7.28
N MET A 113 -5.73 7.53 -6.28
CA MET A 113 -5.65 6.09 -6.08
C MET A 113 -7.03 5.46 -5.83
N VAL A 114 -7.83 6.06 -4.94
CA VAL A 114 -9.19 5.58 -4.64
C VAL A 114 -10.11 5.72 -5.86
N THR A 115 -10.01 6.83 -6.58
CA THR A 115 -10.79 7.06 -7.82
C THR A 115 -10.42 6.04 -8.90
N MET A 116 -9.13 5.78 -9.07
CA MET A 116 -8.61 4.80 -10.03
C MET A 116 -9.09 3.39 -9.69
N MET A 117 -8.97 2.96 -8.43
CA MET A 117 -9.37 1.60 -8.04
C MET A 117 -10.88 1.39 -8.11
N ALA A 118 -11.68 2.41 -7.77
CA ALA A 118 -13.15 2.36 -7.76
C ALA A 118 -13.72 1.08 -7.10
N GLY A 119 -13.06 0.61 -6.04
CA GLY A 119 -13.33 -0.70 -5.44
C GLY A 119 -14.51 -0.70 -4.48
N GLU A 120 -15.24 -1.82 -4.46
CA GLU A 120 -16.21 -2.10 -3.40
C GLU A 120 -15.48 -2.42 -2.09
N MET A 121 -15.76 -1.65 -1.05
CA MET A 121 -15.22 -1.88 0.30
C MET A 121 -15.92 -3.04 0.99
N ARG A 122 -15.21 -4.16 1.17
CA ARG A 122 -15.69 -5.37 1.85
C ARG A 122 -15.60 -5.31 3.36
N GLY A 123 -14.73 -4.44 3.90
CA GLY A 123 -14.58 -4.27 5.33
C GLY A 123 -13.52 -3.24 5.71
N MET A 124 -13.67 -2.68 6.90
CA MET A 124 -12.67 -1.86 7.56
C MET A 124 -12.66 -2.19 9.04
N GLU A 125 -11.48 -2.40 9.63
CA GLU A 125 -11.36 -2.61 11.07
C GLU A 125 -10.07 -2.01 11.64
N PHE A 126 -10.09 -1.75 12.95
CA PHE A 126 -8.90 -1.39 13.71
C PHE A 126 -8.26 -2.65 14.25
N ALA A 127 -6.97 -2.85 14.02
CA ALA A 127 -6.26 -4.07 14.40
C ALA A 127 -4.80 -3.79 14.76
N PRO A 128 -4.13 -4.69 15.51
CA PRO A 128 -2.68 -4.63 15.62
C PRO A 128 -2.06 -4.84 14.24
N ILE A 129 -1.27 -3.87 13.79
CA ILE A 129 -0.51 -3.92 12.55
C ILE A 129 0.96 -3.72 12.87
N GLU A 130 1.77 -4.74 12.62
CA GLU A 130 3.22 -4.68 12.73
C GLU A 130 3.80 -4.54 11.32
N ILE A 131 4.56 -3.47 11.07
CA ILE A 131 5.30 -3.27 9.82
C ILE A 131 6.77 -3.04 10.15
N GLU A 132 7.64 -3.76 9.44
CA GLU A 132 9.09 -3.64 9.53
C GLU A 132 9.68 -3.55 8.12
N VAL A 133 10.55 -2.57 7.91
CA VAL A 133 11.37 -2.43 6.69
C VAL A 133 12.81 -2.32 7.14
N ALA A 134 13.69 -3.19 6.64
CA ALA A 134 15.11 -3.14 6.98
C ALA A 134 15.74 -1.84 6.45
N ASP A 135 16.61 -1.21 7.23
CA ASP A 135 17.28 0.05 6.88
C ASP A 135 18.04 -0.02 5.54
N ASP A 136 18.59 -1.19 5.22
CA ASP A 136 19.31 -1.45 3.96
C ASP A 136 18.38 -1.96 2.84
N LEU A 137 17.07 -1.99 3.08
CA LEU A 137 16.04 -2.55 2.20
C LEU A 137 16.27 -4.02 1.82
N ALA A 138 17.00 -4.81 2.62
CA ALA A 138 17.18 -6.25 2.34
C ALA A 138 15.88 -7.05 2.46
N SER A 139 14.95 -6.60 3.29
CA SER A 139 13.68 -7.28 3.56
C SER A 139 12.64 -6.33 4.14
N TRP A 140 11.38 -6.72 4.03
CA TRP A 140 10.25 -6.03 4.63
C TRP A 140 9.14 -7.02 5.00
N ARG A 141 8.32 -6.67 6.00
CA ARG A 141 7.27 -7.53 6.56
C ARG A 141 6.11 -6.73 7.13
N ALA A 142 4.88 -7.23 6.94
CA ALA A 142 3.67 -6.71 7.56
C ALA A 142 2.83 -7.87 8.12
N VAL A 143 2.28 -7.69 9.33
CA VAL A 143 1.45 -8.69 10.01
C VAL A 143 0.23 -8.04 10.63
N VAL A 144 -0.93 -8.65 10.39
CA VAL A 144 -2.13 -8.51 11.20
C VAL A 144 -2.40 -9.87 11.84
N PRO A 145 -2.16 -10.05 13.15
CA PRO A 145 -2.20 -11.36 13.81
C PRO A 145 -3.46 -12.17 13.49
N GLY A 146 -3.25 -13.39 12.98
CA GLY A 146 -4.33 -14.31 12.62
C GLY A 146 -5.07 -13.98 11.32
N ARG A 147 -4.79 -12.85 10.67
CA ARG A 147 -5.52 -12.37 9.48
C ARG A 147 -4.64 -12.25 8.24
N VAL A 148 -3.50 -11.56 8.36
CA VAL A 148 -2.64 -11.19 7.23
C VAL A 148 -1.18 -11.37 7.60
N GLU A 149 -0.41 -11.98 6.71
CA GLU A 149 1.05 -12.01 6.79
C GLU A 149 1.63 -11.75 5.40
N ALA A 150 2.46 -10.73 5.28
CA ALA A 150 3.19 -10.38 4.08
C ALA A 150 4.68 -10.24 4.43
N SER A 151 5.56 -10.84 3.67
CA SER A 151 7.01 -10.68 3.84
C SER A 151 7.71 -10.85 2.51
N ALA A 152 8.82 -10.15 2.33
CA ALA A 152 9.66 -10.31 1.14
C ALA A 152 11.13 -10.04 1.45
N ALA A 153 11.98 -10.56 0.57
CA ALA A 153 13.38 -10.22 0.49
C ALA A 153 13.64 -9.45 -0.81
N ALA A 154 14.57 -8.49 -0.77
CA ALA A 154 14.99 -7.78 -1.97
C ALA A 154 15.57 -8.75 -3.02
N LEU A 155 15.34 -8.44 -4.29
CA LEU A 155 15.92 -9.19 -5.39
C LEU A 155 17.43 -9.03 -5.41
N THR A 156 18.08 -10.15 -5.70
CA THR A 156 19.50 -10.24 -6.04
C THR A 156 19.65 -11.27 -7.17
N GLY A 157 20.85 -11.42 -7.70
CA GLY A 157 21.12 -12.38 -8.75
C GLY A 157 22.61 -12.58 -9.01
N PRO A 158 22.98 -13.50 -9.92
CA PRO A 158 24.37 -13.87 -10.19
C PRO A 158 25.28 -12.71 -10.61
N THR A 159 24.71 -11.60 -11.08
CA THR A 159 25.43 -10.41 -11.55
C THR A 159 25.14 -9.17 -10.73
N THR A 160 24.34 -9.28 -9.67
CA THR A 160 24.07 -8.16 -8.75
C THR A 160 25.24 -8.03 -7.79
N PRO A 161 25.90 -6.86 -7.69
CA PRO A 161 26.95 -6.65 -6.70
C PRO A 161 26.45 -6.92 -5.28
N GLU A 162 27.32 -7.43 -4.41
CA GLU A 162 27.01 -7.64 -3.01
C GLU A 162 26.54 -6.33 -2.36
N GLY A 163 25.43 -6.39 -1.61
CA GLY A 163 24.82 -5.23 -0.97
C GLY A 163 24.01 -4.32 -1.90
N ALA A 164 24.08 -4.47 -3.22
CA ALA A 164 23.26 -3.68 -4.13
C ALA A 164 21.78 -4.12 -4.11
N ARG A 165 20.88 -3.21 -4.48
CA ARG A 165 19.45 -3.48 -4.65
C ARG A 165 19.08 -3.38 -6.12
N VAL A 166 18.21 -4.27 -6.59
CA VAL A 166 17.62 -4.14 -7.92
C VAL A 166 16.55 -3.06 -7.83
N GLN A 167 16.77 -1.93 -8.50
CA GLN A 167 15.93 -0.75 -8.38
C GLN A 167 15.50 -0.19 -9.74
N SER A 168 14.38 0.52 -9.74
CA SER A 168 13.88 1.26 -10.90
C SER A 168 13.39 2.64 -10.48
N THR A 169 13.59 3.62 -11.35
CA THR A 169 13.08 4.99 -11.19
C THR A 169 12.02 5.26 -12.26
N ASN A 170 11.13 6.21 -11.99
CA ASN A 170 10.06 6.60 -12.91
C ASN A 170 9.18 5.42 -13.34
N LEU A 171 8.67 4.65 -12.35
CA LEU A 171 7.70 3.61 -12.63
C LEU A 171 6.49 4.18 -13.40
N PRO A 172 6.12 3.63 -14.56
CA PRO A 172 4.93 4.07 -15.30
C PRO A 172 3.63 3.84 -14.54
N GLY A 173 3.57 2.77 -13.74
CA GLY A 173 2.50 2.54 -12.77
C GLY A 173 3.11 2.56 -11.37
N ALA A 174 2.89 3.64 -10.63
CA ALA A 174 3.46 3.82 -9.30
C ALA A 174 2.34 3.94 -8.26
N GLU A 175 2.17 2.93 -7.42
CA GLU A 175 1.09 2.89 -6.41
C GLU A 175 1.21 4.02 -5.37
N THR A 176 2.42 4.53 -5.16
CA THR A 176 2.69 5.68 -4.28
C THR A 176 2.80 7.02 -5.00
N GLY A 177 2.51 7.07 -6.30
CA GLY A 177 2.61 8.26 -7.11
C GLY A 177 3.99 8.44 -7.74
N PRO A 178 4.13 9.47 -8.60
CA PRO A 178 5.34 9.65 -9.40
C PRO A 178 6.56 10.04 -8.56
N GLY A 179 7.75 9.79 -9.13
CA GLY A 179 9.03 10.32 -8.62
C GLY A 179 9.75 9.45 -7.59
N GLN A 180 9.13 8.37 -7.12
CA GLN A 180 9.73 7.49 -6.12
C GLN A 180 10.61 6.41 -6.75
N VAL A 181 11.56 5.88 -5.97
CA VAL A 181 12.42 4.76 -6.38
C VAL A 181 11.80 3.46 -5.89
N ALA A 182 11.62 2.50 -6.79
CA ALA A 182 11.15 1.17 -6.45
C ALA A 182 12.32 0.22 -6.23
N THR A 183 12.31 -0.47 -5.09
CA THR A 183 13.20 -1.59 -4.78
C THR A 183 12.44 -2.89 -4.99
N TRP A 184 12.92 -3.72 -5.90
CA TRP A 184 12.24 -4.95 -6.25
C TRP A 184 12.53 -6.06 -5.25
N GLY A 185 11.52 -6.85 -4.94
CA GLY A 185 11.61 -7.99 -4.04
C GLY A 185 10.89 -9.23 -4.56
N ARG A 186 11.10 -10.32 -3.84
CA ARG A 186 10.35 -11.56 -3.98
C ARG A 186 9.67 -11.86 -2.65
N SER A 187 8.36 -12.00 -2.68
CA SER A 187 7.59 -12.39 -1.51
C SER A 187 8.06 -13.74 -0.99
N THR A 188 8.35 -13.81 0.30
CA THR A 188 8.64 -15.03 1.05
C THR A 188 7.40 -15.54 1.79
N VAL A 189 6.44 -14.66 2.10
CA VAL A 189 5.13 -14.99 2.67
C VAL A 189 4.10 -14.03 2.08
N ASP A 190 2.95 -14.55 1.69
CA ASP A 190 1.79 -13.78 1.25
C ASP A 190 0.51 -14.55 1.58
N ARG A 191 -0.10 -14.19 2.71
CA ARG A 191 -1.25 -14.88 3.30
C ARG A 191 -2.31 -13.86 3.72
N ALA A 192 -3.55 -14.10 3.32
CA ALA A 192 -4.70 -13.36 3.79
C ALA A 192 -5.87 -14.30 4.08
N ASP A 193 -6.55 -14.05 5.21
CA ASP A 193 -7.80 -14.68 5.63
C ASP A 193 -8.63 -13.65 6.41
N ALA A 194 -9.30 -12.76 5.66
CA ALA A 194 -10.12 -11.68 6.22
C ALA A 194 -11.08 -11.10 5.18
N HIS A 195 -12.27 -10.66 5.61
CA HIS A 195 -13.23 -9.91 4.77
C HIS A 195 -13.56 -10.58 3.42
N GLY A 196 -13.56 -11.92 3.39
CA GLY A 196 -13.81 -12.73 2.19
C GLY A 196 -12.61 -12.87 1.23
N PHE A 197 -11.46 -12.28 1.56
CA PHE A 197 -10.18 -12.54 0.91
C PHE A 197 -9.52 -13.76 1.55
N LEU A 198 -9.14 -14.74 0.72
CA LEU A 198 -8.52 -15.98 1.17
C LEU A 198 -7.45 -16.46 0.19
N TRP A 199 -6.18 -16.36 0.57
CA TRP A 199 -5.06 -16.95 -0.18
C TRP A 199 -3.86 -17.25 0.72
N SER A 200 -2.97 -18.10 0.20
CA SER A 200 -1.66 -18.37 0.76
C SER A 200 -0.71 -18.71 -0.38
N ARG A 201 0.38 -17.96 -0.52
CA ARG A 201 1.39 -18.14 -1.57
C ARG A 201 2.77 -17.69 -1.09
N GLU A 202 3.77 -18.06 -1.86
CA GLU A 202 5.16 -17.68 -1.68
C GLU A 202 5.84 -17.51 -3.05
N GLY A 203 6.97 -16.83 -3.08
CA GLY A 203 7.83 -16.75 -4.25
C GLY A 203 7.31 -15.85 -5.39
N ARG A 204 6.29 -15.02 -5.13
CA ARG A 204 5.70 -14.08 -6.10
C ARG A 204 6.31 -12.68 -6.00
N SER A 205 5.80 -11.75 -6.80
CA SER A 205 6.29 -10.37 -6.83
C SER A 205 6.07 -9.65 -5.51
N SER A 206 7.04 -8.82 -5.17
CA SER A 206 6.95 -7.80 -4.14
C SER A 206 7.80 -6.61 -4.59
N LYS A 207 7.49 -5.42 -4.10
CA LYS A 207 8.35 -4.25 -4.22
C LYS A 207 8.15 -3.36 -3.00
N HIS A 208 9.19 -2.61 -2.67
CA HIS A 208 9.16 -1.50 -1.74
C HIS A 208 9.27 -0.19 -2.53
N ILE A 209 8.47 0.80 -2.17
CA ILE A 209 8.52 2.15 -2.72
C ILE A 209 8.23 3.11 -1.56
N THR A 210 8.94 4.24 -1.49
CA THR A 210 8.55 5.30 -0.54
C THR A 210 7.32 6.05 -1.03
N PHE A 211 6.66 6.77 -0.12
CA PHE A 211 5.65 7.77 -0.47
C PHE A 211 5.96 9.09 0.24
N ASP A 212 5.55 10.19 -0.38
CA ASP A 212 5.63 11.55 0.16
C ASP A 212 4.43 12.32 -0.43
N TRP A 213 3.35 12.38 0.34
CA TRP A 213 2.06 12.89 -0.08
C TRP A 213 1.68 14.15 0.67
N THR A 214 1.03 15.06 -0.04
CA THR A 214 0.45 16.29 0.51
C THR A 214 -0.96 16.49 -0.01
N GLY A 215 -1.75 17.27 0.71
CA GLY A 215 -3.03 17.80 0.23
C GLY A 215 -3.49 19.00 1.07
N PRO A 216 -4.67 19.57 0.82
CA PRO A 216 -5.75 18.99 0.00
C PRO A 216 -5.67 19.22 -1.52
N ASP A 217 -4.72 20.03 -1.99
CA ASP A 217 -4.54 20.35 -3.41
C ASP A 217 -3.88 19.21 -4.21
#